data_AF-A0A7W1EYG9-F1
#
_entry.id   AF-A0A7W1EYG9-F1
#
_cell.length_a   1.000
_cell.length_b   1.000
_cell.length_c   1.000
_cell.angle_alpha   90.00
_cell.angle_beta   90.00
_cell.angle_gamma   90.00
#
_symmetry.space_group_name_H-M   'P 1'
#
loop_
_entity.id
_entity.type
_entity.pdbx_description
1 polymer ?
#
loop_
_entity_poly.entity_id
_entity_poly.type
_entity_poly.pdbx_seq_one_letter_code
_entity_poly.pdbx_strand_id
1 'polypeptide(L)'
;MSLAIVPAAGVDYVISYWVKQDPISNVALPTNYINSNITVLDAANLPFVIKNVKRSSIIDGWQKEEYTFNIPNNYAGNMYIKVANTSGQTAYFDDIRMHPYSSNMKAYVYHPVSLKYVAELDANNFATFYEYDAQGNLVRVKKETEKGIMTIQESKTHSKNN
;
A
#
# COMPACT_ATOMS: atom_id res chain seq x y z
N MET A 1 -3.54 -10.58 11.84
CA MET A 1 -2.96 -11.46 10.81
C MET A 1 -1.46 -11.54 11.03
N SER A 2 -0.82 -12.70 10.90
CA SER A 2 0.64 -12.85 10.95
C SER A 2 1.11 -13.64 9.71
N LEU A 3 2.18 -13.15 9.07
CA LEU A 3 2.80 -13.76 7.89
C LEU A 3 4.24 -14.14 8.26
N ALA A 4 4.63 -15.39 7.98
CA ALA A 4 6.00 -15.87 8.20
C ALA A 4 6.86 -15.68 6.94
N ILE A 5 7.99 -15.00 7.09
CA ILE A 5 8.96 -14.72 6.02
C ILE A 5 10.36 -15.05 6.54
N VAL A 6 11.24 -15.57 5.69
CA VAL A 6 12.67 -15.74 6.02
C VAL A 6 13.46 -14.60 5.34
N PRO A 7 13.74 -13.48 6.05
CA PRO A 7 14.47 -12.36 5.47
C PRO A 7 15.97 -12.62 5.40
N ALA A 8 16.66 -11.88 4.54
CA ALA A 8 18.12 -11.85 4.52
C ALA A 8 18.65 -11.09 5.74
N ALA A 9 19.62 -11.67 6.43
CA ALA A 9 20.29 -11.03 7.57
C ALA A 9 21.16 -9.85 7.12
N GLY A 10 21.30 -8.85 7.99
CA GLY A 10 22.14 -7.67 7.72
C GLY A 10 21.55 -6.66 6.75
N VAL A 11 20.31 -6.85 6.33
CA VAL A 11 19.64 -6.02 5.33
C VAL A 11 18.66 -5.08 6.01
N ASP A 12 18.69 -3.81 5.59
CA ASP A 12 17.64 -2.86 5.90
C ASP A 12 16.44 -3.14 5.01
N TYR A 13 15.25 -3.15 5.61
CA TYR A 13 13.98 -3.35 4.94
C TYR A 13 13.10 -2.12 5.10
N VAL A 14 12.24 -1.91 4.10
CA VAL A 14 11.11 -0.99 4.17
C VAL A 14 9.82 -1.80 4.14
N ILE A 15 8.86 -1.39 4.98
CA ILE A 15 7.51 -1.91 5.01
C ILE A 15 6.52 -0.75 4.91
N SER A 16 5.52 -0.89 4.05
CA SER A 16 4.48 0.12 3.86
C SER A 16 3.12 -0.50 3.70
N TYR A 17 2.08 0.25 4.03
CA TYR A 17 0.70 -0.15 3.83
C TYR A 17 -0.19 1.09 3.74
N TRP A 18 -1.37 0.93 3.15
CA TRP A 18 -2.44 1.91 3.22
C TRP A 18 -3.34 1.60 4.40
N VAL A 19 -3.74 2.64 5.14
CA VAL A 19 -4.69 2.56 6.24
C VAL A 19 -5.80 3.57 6.08
N LYS A 20 -7.02 3.13 6.36
CA LYS A 20 -8.21 3.98 6.47
C LYS A 20 -8.86 3.73 7.82
N GLN A 21 -9.23 4.79 8.52
CA GLN A 21 -9.96 4.67 9.79
C GLN A 21 -11.31 5.36 9.62
N ASP A 22 -12.35 4.74 10.17
CA ASP A 22 -13.66 5.38 10.25
C ASP A 22 -13.53 6.70 11.03
N PRO A 23 -14.32 7.73 10.66
CA PRO A 23 -14.30 8.99 11.37
C PRO A 23 -14.94 8.84 12.76
N ILE A 24 -14.37 9.51 13.77
CA ILE A 24 -15.05 9.69 15.05
C ILE A 24 -16.13 10.76 14.85
N SER A 25 -17.37 10.43 15.19
CA SER A 25 -18.47 11.40 15.21
C SER A 25 -18.09 12.64 16.03
N ASN A 26 -18.35 13.82 15.48
CA ASN A 26 -18.07 15.13 16.09
C ASN A 26 -16.59 15.45 16.34
N VAL A 27 -15.67 14.78 15.63
CA VAL A 27 -14.24 15.14 15.63
C VAL A 27 -13.84 15.57 14.22
N ALA A 28 -12.99 16.58 14.13
CA ALA A 28 -12.42 16.98 12.84
C ALA A 28 -11.62 15.81 12.22
N LEU A 29 -11.64 15.72 10.89
CA LEU A 29 -10.82 14.73 10.19
C LEU A 29 -9.34 14.94 10.55
N PRO A 30 -8.62 13.88 10.95
CA PRO A 30 -7.24 14.01 11.35
C PRO A 30 -6.35 14.35 10.15
N THR A 31 -5.20 14.96 10.40
CA THR A 31 -4.15 15.10 9.38
C THR A 31 -3.30 13.84 9.25
N ASN A 32 -3.25 13.03 10.32
CA ASN A 32 -2.61 11.72 10.35
C ASN A 32 -3.43 10.76 11.21
N TYR A 33 -3.59 9.53 10.73
CA TYR A 33 -4.04 8.43 11.55
C TYR A 33 -2.95 8.05 12.56
N ILE A 34 -3.34 7.90 13.83
CA ILE A 34 -2.41 7.56 14.93
C ILE A 34 -2.70 6.19 15.54
N ASN A 35 -3.82 5.58 15.17
CA ASN A 35 -4.29 4.32 15.76
C ASN A 35 -3.85 3.07 14.98
N SER A 36 -2.94 3.24 14.04
CA SER A 36 -2.32 2.12 13.34
C SER A 36 -0.94 1.89 13.93
N ASN A 37 -0.63 0.65 14.24
CA ASN A 37 0.71 0.25 14.63
C ASN A 37 1.15 -0.96 13.82
N ILE A 38 2.38 -0.89 13.31
CA ILE A 38 3.08 -2.04 12.79
C ILE A 38 4.18 -2.47 13.75
N THR A 39 4.21 -3.75 14.05
CA THR A 39 5.30 -4.38 14.78
C THR A 39 5.88 -5.49 13.92
N VAL A 40 7.21 -5.50 13.80
CA VAL A 40 7.95 -6.59 13.17
C VAL A 40 8.60 -7.38 14.30
N LEU A 41 8.35 -8.69 14.35
CA LEU A 41 8.74 -9.58 15.43
C LEU A 41 9.65 -10.67 14.87
N ASP A 42 10.59 -11.13 15.69
CA ASP A 42 11.39 -12.31 15.42
C ASP A 42 10.64 -13.61 15.78
N ALA A 43 11.32 -14.75 15.66
CA ALA A 43 10.73 -16.06 15.91
C ALA A 43 10.37 -16.30 17.39
N ALA A 44 10.97 -15.53 18.30
CA ALA A 44 10.73 -15.54 19.74
C ALA A 44 9.73 -14.46 20.19
N ASN A 45 9.05 -13.79 19.25
CA ASN A 45 8.16 -12.64 19.49
C ASN A 45 8.88 -11.41 20.10
N LEU A 46 10.18 -11.26 19.88
CA LEU A 46 10.90 -10.04 20.24
C LEU A 46 10.80 -9.02 19.10
N PRO A 47 10.51 -7.74 19.41
CA PRO A 47 10.36 -6.73 18.36
C PRO A 47 11.71 -6.30 17.77
N PHE A 48 11.75 -6.21 16.45
CA PHE A 48 12.78 -5.44 15.76
C PHE A 48 12.54 -3.94 15.97
N VAL A 49 13.62 -3.17 15.98
CA VAL A 49 13.54 -1.71 16.13
C VAL A 49 13.06 -1.08 14.83
N ILE A 50 11.83 -0.57 14.85
CA ILE A 50 11.27 0.25 13.78
C ILE A 50 11.90 1.65 13.79
N LYS A 51 12.21 2.17 12.60
CA LYS A 51 12.82 3.47 12.33
C LYS A 51 12.03 4.21 11.25
N ASN A 52 12.18 5.55 11.21
CA ASN A 52 11.73 6.43 10.14
C ASN A 52 10.27 6.23 9.70
N VAL A 53 9.33 6.73 10.49
CA VAL A 53 7.91 6.74 10.09
C VAL A 53 7.69 7.87 9.08
N LYS A 54 7.35 7.52 7.85
CA LYS A 54 6.85 8.47 6.85
C LYS A 54 5.36 8.25 6.65
N ARG A 55 4.62 9.35 6.48
CA ARG A 55 3.19 9.34 6.20
C ARG A 55 2.89 10.20 4.99
N SER A 56 2.02 9.72 4.11
CA SER A 56 1.42 10.58 3.08
C SER A 56 0.37 11.51 3.70
N SER A 57 -0.12 12.47 2.93
CA SER A 57 -1.42 13.08 3.23
C SER A 57 -2.54 12.01 3.19
N ILE A 58 -3.67 12.31 3.83
CA ILE A 58 -4.88 11.50 3.70
C ILE A 58 -5.52 11.83 2.34
N ILE A 59 -5.71 10.81 1.50
CA ILE A 59 -6.24 10.88 0.14
C ILE A 59 -7.47 9.99 0.09
N ASP A 60 -8.65 10.58 -0.14
CA ASP A 60 -9.94 9.85 -0.16
C ASP A 60 -10.18 8.94 1.07
N GLY A 61 -9.65 9.38 2.22
CA GLY A 61 -9.73 8.67 3.50
C GLY A 61 -8.66 7.60 3.70
N TRP A 62 -7.73 7.41 2.76
CA TRP A 62 -6.60 6.49 2.88
C TRP A 62 -5.31 7.25 3.16
N GLN A 63 -4.48 6.70 4.04
CA GLN A 63 -3.15 7.22 4.33
C GLN A 63 -2.12 6.12 4.17
N LYS A 64 -1.04 6.40 3.43
CA LYS A 64 0.10 5.50 3.35
C LYS A 64 1.00 5.75 4.55
N GLU A 65 1.34 4.68 5.26
CA GLU A 65 2.41 4.68 6.26
C GLU A 65 3.59 3.83 5.77
N GLU A 66 4.80 4.32 6.00
CA GLU A 66 6.04 3.65 5.61
C GLU A 66 7.01 3.65 6.80
N TYR A 67 7.61 2.50 7.03
CA TYR A 67 8.50 2.22 8.15
C TYR A 67 9.73 1.51 7.63
N THR A 68 10.87 1.75 8.27
CA THR A 68 12.13 1.04 7.97
C THR A 68 12.59 0.27 9.20
N PHE A 69 13.28 -0.85 9.00
CA PHE A 69 13.86 -1.62 10.09
C PHE A 69 15.06 -2.41 9.59
N ASN A 70 15.96 -2.77 10.49
CA ASN A 70 17.13 -3.57 10.17
C ASN A 70 16.92 -5.02 10.67
N ILE A 71 17.24 -6.00 9.83
CA ILE A 71 17.42 -7.38 10.30
C ILE A 71 18.89 -7.55 10.71
N PRO A 72 19.20 -7.89 11.98
CA PRO A 72 20.56 -8.08 12.45
C PRO A 72 21.32 -9.16 11.68
N ASN A 73 22.64 -9.00 11.53
CA ASN A 73 23.52 -9.95 10.80
C ASN A 73 23.47 -11.39 11.33
N ASN A 74 23.20 -11.57 12.62
CA ASN A 74 23.17 -12.87 13.29
C ASN A 74 21.77 -13.51 13.31
N TYR A 75 20.76 -12.87 12.70
CA TYR A 75 19.41 -13.38 12.70
C TYR A 75 19.20 -14.39 11.57
N ALA A 76 18.80 -15.62 11.93
CA ALA A 76 18.42 -16.66 10.99
C ALA A 76 17.13 -17.31 11.50
N GLY A 77 15.99 -16.88 10.99
CA GLY A 77 14.69 -17.37 11.45
C GLY A 77 13.49 -16.74 10.76
N ASN A 78 12.31 -17.18 11.18
CA ASN A 78 11.04 -16.64 10.71
C ASN A 78 10.73 -15.30 11.38
N MET A 79 10.46 -14.31 10.57
CA MET A 79 9.94 -13.02 11.00
C MET A 79 8.42 -12.99 10.88
N TYR A 80 7.77 -12.30 11.81
CA TYR A 80 6.33 -12.04 11.80
C TYR A 80 6.04 -10.55 11.68
N ILE A 81 5.13 -10.18 10.77
CA ILE A 81 4.59 -8.83 10.68
C ILE A 81 3.23 -8.82 11.36
N LYS A 82 3.04 -7.89 12.30
CA LYS A 82 1.77 -7.61 12.97
C LYS A 82 1.34 -6.19 12.64
N VAL A 83 0.20 -6.06 11.97
CA VAL A 83 -0.52 -4.80 11.82
C VAL A 83 -1.66 -4.81 12.83
N ALA A 84 -1.74 -3.77 13.65
CA ALA A 84 -2.70 -3.64 14.72
C ALA A 84 -3.44 -2.31 14.63
N ASN A 85 -4.75 -2.37 14.85
CA ASN A 85 -5.55 -1.21 15.20
C ASN A 85 -5.52 -1.07 16.73
N THR A 86 -5.09 0.08 17.21
CA THR A 86 -4.96 0.37 18.65
C THR A 86 -6.13 1.19 19.19
N SER A 87 -7.15 1.46 18.37
CA SER A 87 -8.38 2.15 18.77
C SER A 87 -9.60 1.23 18.77
N GLY A 88 -10.69 1.71 19.37
CA GLY A 88 -12.00 1.06 19.28
C GLY A 88 -12.77 1.32 17.97
N GLN A 89 -12.23 2.12 17.05
CA GLN A 89 -12.86 2.40 15.76
C GLN A 89 -12.49 1.34 14.73
N THR A 90 -13.29 1.17 13.69
CA THR A 90 -12.91 0.29 12.58
C THR A 90 -11.73 0.89 11.81
N ALA A 91 -10.76 0.04 11.47
CA ALA A 91 -9.66 0.38 10.58
C ALA A 91 -9.55 -0.67 9.48
N TYR A 92 -9.30 -0.19 8.26
CA TYR A 92 -9.07 -0.97 7.06
C TYR A 92 -7.60 -0.84 6.66
N PHE A 93 -7.03 -1.94 6.18
CA PHE A 93 -5.63 -2.03 5.77
C PHE A 93 -5.58 -2.61 4.37
N ASP A 94 -4.77 -2.03 3.50
CA ASP A 94 -4.60 -2.50 2.13
C ASP A 94 -3.14 -2.35 1.65
N ASP A 95 -2.81 -3.04 0.56
CA ASP A 95 -1.52 -3.05 -0.13
C ASP A 95 -0.29 -3.11 0.80
N ILE A 96 -0.28 -4.04 1.74
CA ILE A 96 0.88 -4.28 2.61
C ILE A 96 2.05 -4.77 1.75
N ARG A 97 3.17 -4.07 1.83
CA ARG A 97 4.42 -4.37 1.09
C ARG A 97 5.62 -4.37 2.00
N MET A 98 6.52 -5.30 1.75
CA MET A 98 7.86 -5.32 2.34
C MET A 98 8.88 -5.67 1.28
N HIS A 99 9.99 -4.94 1.24
CA HIS A 99 11.14 -5.24 0.38
C HIS A 99 12.43 -4.65 0.97
N PRO A 100 13.63 -5.10 0.55
CA PRO A 100 14.88 -4.46 0.94
C PRO A 100 14.85 -2.95 0.68
N TYR A 101 15.45 -2.17 1.57
CA TYR A 101 15.45 -0.71 1.49
C TYR A 101 16.10 -0.20 0.19
N SER A 102 17.18 -0.85 -0.22
CA SER A 102 17.91 -0.53 -1.46
C SER A 102 17.36 -1.24 -2.69
N SER A 103 16.09 -1.68 -2.68
CA SER A 103 15.41 -2.28 -3.84
C SER A 103 14.20 -1.47 -4.30
N ASN A 104 13.75 -1.73 -5.53
CA ASN A 104 12.51 -1.20 -6.07
C ASN A 104 11.46 -2.32 -6.17
N MET A 105 10.20 -2.02 -5.89
CA MET A 105 9.08 -2.96 -6.06
C MET A 105 8.03 -2.33 -6.96
N LYS A 106 7.67 -3.02 -8.04
CA LYS A 106 6.54 -2.68 -8.91
C LYS A 106 5.60 -3.88 -8.96
N ALA A 107 4.29 -3.63 -8.88
CA ALA A 107 3.26 -4.66 -9.00
C ALA A 107 2.34 -4.39 -10.18
N TYR A 108 1.85 -5.46 -10.79
CA TYR A 108 0.91 -5.44 -11.91
C TYR A 108 -0.34 -6.21 -11.51
N VAL A 109 -1.50 -5.57 -11.67
CA VAL A 109 -2.80 -6.16 -11.36
C VAL A 109 -3.48 -6.49 -12.68
N TYR A 110 -3.92 -7.74 -12.80
CA TYR A 110 -4.65 -8.24 -13.96
C TYR A 110 -6.09 -8.58 -13.58
N HIS A 111 -7.03 -8.30 -14.47
CA HIS A 111 -8.40 -8.72 -14.31
C HIS A 111 -8.47 -10.26 -14.36
N PRO A 112 -9.13 -10.94 -13.41
CA PRO A 112 -9.02 -12.40 -13.25
C PRO A 112 -9.57 -13.20 -14.45
N VAL A 113 -10.55 -12.65 -15.16
CA VAL A 113 -11.17 -13.31 -16.33
C VAL A 113 -10.52 -12.87 -17.65
N SER A 114 -10.53 -11.58 -17.98
CA SER A 114 -10.01 -11.08 -19.26
C SER A 114 -8.49 -11.02 -19.34
N LEU A 115 -7.78 -11.20 -18.22
CA LEU A 115 -6.32 -11.06 -18.08
C LEU A 115 -5.79 -9.72 -18.59
N LYS A 116 -6.65 -8.70 -18.67
CA LYS A 116 -6.24 -7.34 -19.02
C LYS A 116 -5.50 -6.71 -17.86
N TYR A 117 -4.51 -5.91 -18.20
CA TYR A 117 -3.74 -5.13 -17.26
C TYR A 117 -4.57 -3.96 -16.73
N VAL A 118 -5.04 -4.03 -15.48
CA VAL A 118 -6.02 -3.07 -14.94
C VAL A 118 -5.41 -2.06 -13.97
N ALA A 119 -4.29 -2.40 -13.33
CA ALA A 119 -3.56 -1.44 -12.53
C ALA A 119 -2.05 -1.72 -12.48
N GLU A 120 -1.26 -0.65 -12.45
CA GLU A 120 0.11 -0.67 -11.95
C GLU A 120 0.12 -0.11 -10.54
N LEU A 121 0.96 -0.67 -9.68
CA LEU A 121 1.32 0.00 -8.45
C LEU A 121 2.83 0.27 -8.49
N ASP A 122 3.20 1.55 -8.45
CA ASP A 122 4.57 1.99 -8.63
C ASP A 122 5.47 1.74 -7.40
N ALA A 123 6.73 2.19 -7.48
CA ALA A 123 7.73 2.05 -6.43
C ALA A 123 7.33 2.68 -5.09
N ASN A 124 6.48 3.70 -5.15
CA ASN A 124 5.96 4.41 -3.98
C ASN A 124 4.57 3.88 -3.58
N ASN A 125 4.11 2.77 -4.17
CA ASN A 125 2.79 2.18 -3.97
C ASN A 125 1.63 3.10 -4.37
N PHE A 126 1.83 3.99 -5.34
CA PHE A 126 0.73 4.74 -5.97
C PHE A 126 0.18 3.96 -7.15
N ALA A 127 -1.15 3.94 -7.27
CA ALA A 127 -1.83 3.21 -8.32
C ALA A 127 -1.94 4.00 -9.64
N THR A 128 -1.70 3.34 -10.76
CA THR A 128 -2.11 3.77 -12.10
C THR A 128 -3.16 2.80 -12.60
N PHE A 129 -4.37 3.27 -12.87
CA PHE A 129 -5.51 2.47 -13.30
C PHE A 129 -5.72 2.56 -14.80
N TYR A 130 -6.03 1.43 -15.42
CA TYR A 130 -6.28 1.30 -16.85
C TYR A 130 -7.71 0.80 -17.06
N GLU A 131 -8.53 1.63 -17.71
CA GLU A 131 -9.93 1.31 -17.99
C GLU A 131 -10.12 0.99 -19.46
N TYR A 132 -10.88 -0.07 -19.74
CA TYR A 132 -11.14 -0.59 -21.07
C TYR A 132 -12.64 -0.56 -21.39
N ASP A 133 -13.00 -0.35 -22.66
CA ASP A 133 -14.37 -0.53 -23.14
C ASP A 133 -14.75 -2.02 -23.30
N ALA A 134 -16.00 -2.27 -23.69
CA ALA A 134 -16.53 -3.62 -23.91
C ALA A 134 -15.83 -4.36 -25.06
N GLN A 135 -15.30 -3.63 -26.04
CA GLN A 135 -14.54 -4.16 -27.17
C GLN A 135 -13.07 -4.42 -26.79
N GLY A 136 -12.63 -3.90 -25.65
CA GLY A 136 -11.31 -4.06 -25.08
C GLY A 136 -10.28 -3.02 -25.44
N ASN A 137 -10.69 -1.88 -25.97
CA ASN A 137 -9.80 -0.75 -26.20
C ASN A 137 -9.57 0.02 -24.90
N LEU A 138 -8.35 0.53 -24.70
CA LEU A 138 -8.01 1.41 -23.58
C LEU A 138 -8.70 2.76 -23.76
N VAL A 139 -9.58 3.12 -22.83
CA VAL A 139 -10.37 4.36 -22.90
C VAL A 139 -9.91 5.39 -21.87
N ARG A 140 -9.31 4.97 -20.77
CA ARG A 140 -8.88 5.90 -19.72
C ARG A 140 -7.68 5.38 -18.95
N VAL A 141 -6.78 6.30 -18.61
CA VAL A 141 -5.69 6.08 -17.67
C VAL A 141 -5.83 7.08 -16.54
N LYS A 142 -5.91 6.59 -15.31
CA LYS A 142 -5.94 7.42 -14.10
C LYS A 142 -4.72 7.10 -13.25
N LYS A 143 -4.25 8.07 -12.48
CA LYS A 143 -3.16 7.88 -11.54
C LYS A 143 -3.50 8.49 -10.20
N GLU A 144 -3.28 7.72 -9.16
CA GLU A 144 -3.30 8.19 -7.79
C GLU A 144 -2.11 9.11 -7.54
N THR A 145 -2.39 10.25 -6.92
CA THR A 145 -1.41 11.25 -6.54
C THR A 145 -1.72 11.71 -5.13
N GLU A 146 -0.81 12.49 -4.53
CA GLU A 146 -1.05 13.15 -3.23
C GLU A 146 -2.31 14.03 -3.19
N LYS A 147 -2.82 14.44 -4.36
CA LYS A 147 -4.03 15.27 -4.50
C LYS A 147 -5.28 14.46 -4.86
N GLY A 148 -5.22 13.13 -4.82
CA GLY A 148 -6.28 12.25 -5.28
C GLY A 148 -5.99 11.62 -6.64
N ILE A 149 -6.99 10.90 -7.15
CA ILE A 149 -6.92 10.22 -8.45
C ILE A 149 -7.11 11.23 -9.57
N MET A 150 -6.08 11.37 -10.41
CA MET A 150 -6.03 12.27 -11.55
C MET A 150 -6.14 11.49 -12.86
N THR A 151 -6.99 11.92 -13.78
CA THR A 151 -7.02 11.36 -15.13
C THR A 151 -5.82 11.87 -15.92
N ILE A 152 -4.95 10.95 -16.37
CA ILE A 152 -3.81 11.27 -17.22
C ILE A 152 -4.23 11.34 -18.68
N GLN A 153 -5.08 10.40 -19.10
CA GLN A 153 -5.50 10.27 -20.48
C GLN A 153 -6.94 9.77 -20.54
N GLU A 154 -7.73 10.34 -21.45
CA GLU A 154 -9.08 9.89 -21.77
C GLU A 154 -9.28 9.94 -23.28
N SER A 155 -9.75 8.84 -23.87
CA SER A 155 -10.10 8.73 -25.27
C SER A 155 -11.61 8.55 -25.40
N LYS A 156 -12.30 9.49 -26.06
CA LYS A 156 -13.73 9.38 -26.38
C LYS A 156 -13.90 9.14 -27.89
N THR A 157 -14.31 7.94 -28.26
CA THR A 157 -14.74 7.63 -29.63
C THR A 157 -16.23 7.92 -29.78
N HIS A 158 -16.57 8.88 -30.66
CA HIS A 158 -17.95 9.15 -31.05
C HIS A 158 -18.30 8.24 -32.24
N SER A 159 -19.17 7.24 -32.05
CA SER A 159 -19.76 6.55 -33.19
C SER A 159 -20.91 7.40 -33.71
N LYS A 160 -20.79 7.93 -34.94
CA LYS A 160 -21.95 8.48 -35.65
C LYS A 160 -22.77 7.28 -36.14
N ASN A 161 -23.98 7.12 -35.62
CA ASN A 161 -24.96 6.24 -36.24
C ASN A 161 -25.33 6.85 -37.59
N ASN A 162 -25.00 6.14 -38.68
CA ASN A 162 -25.55 6.40 -40.01
C ASN A 162 -26.92 5.75 -40.12
#